data_AF-A0A4R6YSK7-F1
#
_entry.id   AF-A0A4R6YSK7-F1
#
_cell.length_a   1.000
_cell.length_b   1.000
_cell.length_c   1.000
_cell.angle_alpha   90.00
_cell.angle_beta   90.00
_cell.angle_gamma   90.00
#
_symmetry.space_group_name_H-M   'P 1'
#
loop_
_entity.id
_entity.type
_entity.pdbx_description
1 polymer ?
#
loop_
_entity_poly.entity_id
_entity_poly.type
_entity_poly.pdbx_seq_one_letter_code
_entity_poly.pdbx_strand_id
1 'polypeptide(L)'
;MSERHLRRGTQFAAGVFLVAAGMHGMAHYQFYVSDYLMDPRRRALIEAMQSYVIVPRFGTTMWTLHCMFSLSFAVLLVLAGTAYWWMGKDLPAAKLRPLATASAVLCLGASVLMALAYPVLQTVLILLLAGLGFSWAAWGGRGET
;
A
#
# COMPACT_ATOMS: atom_id res chain seq x y z
N MET A 1 27.12 -12.82 -5.25
CA MET A 1 25.66 -13.12 -5.23
C MET A 1 24.83 -11.94 -4.68
N SER A 2 25.44 -11.01 -3.94
CA SER A 2 24.90 -9.72 -3.45
C SER A 2 23.92 -8.93 -4.37
N GLU A 3 24.22 -8.70 -5.66
CA GLU A 3 23.35 -7.84 -6.50
C GLU A 3 22.02 -8.50 -6.88
N ARG A 4 22.04 -9.81 -7.16
CA ARG A 4 20.83 -10.57 -7.49
C ARG A 4 19.85 -10.58 -6.32
N HIS A 5 20.35 -10.68 -5.08
CA HIS A 5 19.53 -10.58 -3.87
C HIS A 5 18.90 -9.19 -3.71
N LEU A 6 19.68 -8.12 -3.89
CA LEU A 6 19.20 -6.75 -3.80
C LEU A 6 18.05 -6.46 -4.78
N ARG A 7 18.18 -6.94 -6.03
CA ARG A 7 17.13 -6.78 -7.06
C ARG A 7 15.89 -7.58 -6.73
N ARG A 8 16.05 -8.86 -6.35
CA ARG A 8 14.94 -9.75 -6.00
C ARG A 8 14.15 -9.27 -4.79
N GLY A 9 14.82 -8.80 -3.74
CA GLY A 9 14.12 -8.29 -2.55
C GLY A 9 13.33 -7.01 -2.85
N THR A 10 13.89 -6.11 -3.65
CA THR A 10 13.16 -4.92 -4.13
C THR A 10 11.94 -5.31 -4.98
N GLN A 11 12.09 -6.27 -5.90
CA GLN A 11 11.00 -6.76 -6.74
C GLN A 11 9.93 -7.51 -5.94
N PHE A 12 10.32 -8.25 -4.90
CA PHE A 12 9.37 -8.87 -3.98
C PHE A 12 8.53 -7.80 -3.26
N ALA A 13 9.17 -6.78 -2.68
CA ALA A 13 8.46 -5.69 -2.02
C ALA A 13 7.54 -4.92 -2.98
N ALA A 14 7.99 -4.68 -4.22
CA ALA A 14 7.17 -4.14 -5.29
C ALA A 14 5.93 -5.01 -5.57
N GLY A 15 6.12 -6.33 -5.66
CA GLY A 15 5.04 -7.30 -5.82
C GLY A 15 4.02 -7.25 -4.69
N VAL A 16 4.47 -7.13 -3.43
CA VAL A 16 3.58 -6.95 -2.28
C VAL A 16 2.69 -5.72 -2.45
N PHE A 17 3.23 -4.58 -2.89
CA PHE A 17 2.43 -3.38 -3.16
C PHE A 17 1.42 -3.56 -4.30
N LEU A 18 1.80 -4.25 -5.38
CA LEU A 18 0.89 -4.51 -6.51
C LEU A 18 -0.26 -5.45 -6.11
N VAL A 19 0.04 -6.53 -5.37
CA VAL A 19 -1.00 -7.44 -4.85
C VAL A 19 -1.90 -6.69 -3.87
N ALA A 20 -1.32 -5.88 -2.98
CA ALA A 20 -2.07 -5.03 -2.07
C ALA A 20 -3.01 -4.08 -2.81
N ALA A 21 -2.54 -3.43 -3.89
CA ALA A 21 -3.37 -2.56 -4.71
C ALA A 21 -4.57 -3.30 -5.30
N GLY A 22 -4.36 -4.52 -5.81
CA GLY A 22 -5.45 -5.37 -6.33
C GLY A 22 -6.46 -5.75 -5.24
N MET A 23 -5.98 -6.13 -4.05
CA MET A 23 -6.86 -6.42 -2.90
C MET A 23 -7.66 -5.18 -2.48
N HIS A 24 -7.03 -4.00 -2.45
CA HIS A 24 -7.71 -2.74 -2.14
C HIS A 24 -8.73 -2.35 -3.21
N GLY A 25 -8.41 -2.53 -4.50
CA GLY A 25 -9.36 -2.30 -5.59
C GLY A 25 -10.58 -3.23 -5.51
N MET A 26 -10.36 -4.51 -5.21
CA MET A 26 -11.44 -5.47 -5.00
C MET A 26 -12.30 -5.10 -3.78
N ALA A 27 -11.67 -4.79 -2.64
CA ALA A 27 -12.39 -4.34 -1.46
C ALA A 27 -13.19 -3.07 -1.74
N HIS A 28 -12.60 -2.11 -2.46
CA HIS A 28 -13.29 -0.89 -2.88
C HIS A 28 -14.54 -1.21 -3.70
N TYR A 29 -14.43 -2.08 -4.70
CA TYR A 29 -15.58 -2.49 -5.49
C TYR A 29 -16.67 -3.14 -4.60
N GLN A 30 -16.29 -4.06 -3.72
CA GLN A 30 -17.25 -4.74 -2.83
C GLN A 30 -17.97 -3.77 -1.88
N PHE A 31 -17.25 -2.80 -1.30
CA PHE A 31 -17.80 -1.88 -0.28
C PHE A 31 -18.49 -0.63 -0.84
N TYR A 32 -18.10 -0.14 -2.01
CA TYR A 32 -18.62 1.13 -2.55
C TYR A 32 -19.45 0.98 -3.83
N VAL A 33 -19.29 -0.11 -4.57
CA VAL A 33 -19.90 -0.27 -5.90
C VAL A 33 -20.88 -1.45 -5.95
N SER A 34 -20.55 -2.56 -5.30
CA SER A 34 -21.37 -3.78 -5.36
C SER A 34 -22.60 -3.70 -4.46
N ASP A 35 -23.77 -3.95 -5.05
CA ASP A 35 -25.05 -4.10 -4.36
C ASP A 35 -25.28 -5.52 -3.80
N TYR A 36 -24.42 -6.48 -4.15
CA TYR A 36 -24.60 -7.89 -3.80
C TYR A 36 -24.61 -8.14 -2.28
N LEU A 37 -23.92 -7.31 -1.51
CA LEU A 37 -23.83 -7.37 -0.04
C LEU A 37 -24.50 -6.17 0.64
N MET A 38 -25.57 -5.62 0.04
CA MET A 38 -26.23 -4.43 0.57
C MET A 38 -27.27 -4.78 1.64
N ASP A 39 -26.85 -4.77 2.90
CA ASP A 39 -27.75 -4.92 4.05
C ASP A 39 -28.33 -3.56 4.52
N PRO A 40 -29.39 -3.55 5.35
CA PRO A 40 -30.01 -2.31 5.83
C PRO A 40 -29.08 -1.41 6.64
N ARG A 41 -28.13 -1.96 7.39
CA ARG A 41 -27.19 -1.18 8.22
C ARG A 41 -26.16 -0.49 7.34
N ARG A 42 -25.63 -1.22 6.34
CA ARG A 42 -24.72 -0.67 5.34
C ARG A 42 -25.39 0.45 4.55
N ARG A 43 -26.64 0.26 4.12
CA ARG A 43 -27.41 1.31 3.43
C ARG A 43 -27.57 2.57 4.29
N ALA A 44 -27.98 2.41 5.55
CA ALA A 44 -28.12 3.54 6.47
C ALA A 44 -26.80 4.30 6.69
N LEU A 45 -25.67 3.58 6.77
CA LEU A 45 -24.34 4.21 6.86
C LEU A 45 -24.00 5.01 5.60
N ILE A 46 -24.26 4.46 4.41
CA ILE A 46 -24.04 5.15 3.14
C ILE A 46 -24.88 6.43 3.07
N GLU A 47 -26.17 6.35 3.38
CA GLU A 47 -27.09 7.49 3.41
C GLU A 47 -26.62 8.57 4.39
N ALA A 48 -26.19 8.18 5.60
CA ALA A 48 -25.64 9.10 6.57
C ALA A 48 -24.37 9.82 6.05
N MET A 49 -23.43 9.08 5.45
CA MET A 49 -22.21 9.66 4.87
C MET A 49 -22.48 10.56 3.66
N GLN A 50 -23.51 10.24 2.86
CA GLN A 50 -23.94 11.07 1.72
C GLN A 50 -24.65 12.34 2.18
N SER A 51 -25.38 12.29 3.30
CA SER A 51 -26.05 13.47 3.86
C SER A 51 -25.06 14.50 4.44
N TYR A 52 -23.85 14.07 4.81
CA TYR A 52 -22.82 14.93 5.39
C TYR A 52 -21.96 15.58 4.30
N VAL A 53 -22.29 16.82 3.95
CA VAL A 53 -21.55 17.62 2.96
C VAL A 53 -20.34 18.30 3.62
N ILE A 54 -19.14 17.98 3.14
CA ILE A 54 -17.87 18.53 3.64
C ILE A 54 -17.47 19.78 2.87
N VAL A 55 -17.59 19.73 1.54
CA VAL A 55 -17.25 20.87 0.67
C VAL A 55 -18.46 21.23 -0.19
N PRO A 56 -19.32 22.15 0.29
CA PRO A 56 -20.59 22.47 -0.35
C PRO A 56 -20.47 22.90 -1.81
N ARG A 57 -19.45 23.68 -2.15
CA ARG A 57 -19.21 24.19 -3.50
C ARG A 57 -19.07 23.09 -4.56
N PHE A 58 -18.55 21.93 -4.18
CA PHE A 58 -18.30 20.80 -5.07
C PHE A 58 -19.25 19.62 -4.82
N GLY A 59 -20.22 19.78 -3.92
CA GLY A 59 -21.08 18.68 -3.48
C GLY A 59 -20.30 17.50 -2.88
N THR A 60 -19.09 17.73 -2.35
CA THR A 60 -18.27 16.64 -1.79
C THR A 60 -18.84 16.21 -0.45
N THR A 61 -19.32 14.98 -0.40
CA THR A 61 -19.84 14.34 0.81
C THR A 61 -18.75 13.53 1.52
N MET A 62 -18.99 13.12 2.76
CA MET A 62 -18.12 12.17 3.47
C MET A 62 -17.98 10.86 2.70
N TRP A 63 -19.06 10.41 2.05
CA TRP A 63 -19.04 9.23 1.18
C TRP A 63 -18.07 9.40 0.02
N THR A 64 -18.21 10.51 -0.74
CA THR A 64 -17.34 10.81 -1.88
C THR A 64 -15.88 10.88 -1.44
N LEU A 65 -15.60 11.55 -0.32
CA LEU A 65 -14.24 11.69 0.20
C LEU A 65 -13.63 10.32 0.55
N HIS A 66 -14.39 9.46 1.24
CA HIS A 66 -13.94 8.13 1.64
C HIS A 66 -13.68 7.22 0.43
N CYS A 67 -14.56 7.24 -0.58
CA CYS A 67 -14.37 6.54 -1.85
C CYS A 67 -13.07 7.01 -2.54
N MET A 68 -12.87 8.33 -2.64
CA MET A 68 -11.69 8.89 -3.31
C MET A 68 -10.41 8.52 -2.57
N PHE A 69 -10.35 8.63 -1.25
CA PHE A 69 -9.19 8.20 -0.47
C PHE A 69 -8.84 6.73 -0.70
N SER A 70 -9.85 5.86 -0.70
CA SER A 70 -9.66 4.43 -0.94
C SER A 70 -9.09 4.15 -2.34
N LEU A 71 -9.61 4.82 -3.39
CA LEU A 71 -9.14 4.64 -4.75
C LEU A 71 -7.74 5.25 -4.94
N SER A 72 -7.50 6.46 -4.43
CA SER A 72 -6.20 7.12 -4.46
C SER A 72 -5.13 6.27 -3.78
N PHE A 73 -5.45 5.63 -2.66
CA PHE A 73 -4.52 4.72 -2.00
C PHE A 73 -4.16 3.51 -2.88
N ALA A 74 -5.14 2.87 -3.51
CA ALA A 74 -4.89 1.77 -4.44
C ALA A 74 -4.01 2.22 -5.62
N VAL A 75 -4.28 3.39 -6.21
CA VAL A 75 -3.47 3.97 -7.30
C VAL A 75 -2.04 4.24 -6.82
N LEU A 76 -1.85 4.83 -5.64
CA LEU A 76 -0.52 5.08 -5.09
C LEU A 76 0.26 3.78 -4.86
N LEU A 77 -0.39 2.70 -4.43
CA LEU A 77 0.24 1.38 -4.31
C LEU A 77 0.65 0.82 -5.68
N VAL A 78 -0.18 0.99 -6.72
CA VAL A 78 0.19 0.58 -8.10
C VAL A 78 1.40 1.37 -8.59
N LEU A 79 1.39 2.69 -8.41
CA LEU A 79 2.48 3.56 -8.84
C LEU A 79 3.77 3.22 -8.10
N ALA A 80 3.70 3.07 -6.78
CA ALA A 80 4.85 2.69 -5.95
C ALA A 80 5.39 1.30 -6.33
N GLY A 81 4.51 0.29 -6.41
CA GLY A 81 4.89 -1.07 -6.81
C GLY A 81 5.55 -1.10 -8.19
N THR A 82 4.97 -0.42 -9.17
CA THR A 82 5.52 -0.34 -10.54
C THR A 82 6.87 0.37 -10.55
N ALA A 83 6.99 1.51 -9.84
CA ALA A 83 8.25 2.24 -9.74
C ALA A 83 9.36 1.40 -9.12
N TYR A 84 9.10 0.73 -7.98
CA TYR A 84 10.08 -0.15 -7.35
C TYR A 84 10.41 -1.37 -8.21
N TRP A 85 9.45 -1.90 -8.97
CA TRP A 85 9.71 -2.99 -9.91
C TRP A 85 10.73 -2.59 -10.98
N TRP A 86 10.54 -1.41 -11.58
CA TRP A 86 11.44 -0.86 -12.59
C TRP A 86 12.81 -0.49 -12.01
N MET A 87 12.84 0.14 -10.83
CA MET A 87 14.08 0.42 -10.13
C MET A 87 14.86 -0.85 -9.79
N GLY A 88 14.17 -1.92 -9.37
CA GLY A 88 14.78 -3.23 -9.13
C GLY A 88 15.40 -3.85 -10.39
N LYS A 89 14.87 -3.53 -11.58
CA LYS A 89 15.37 -4.01 -12.87
C LYS A 89 16.57 -3.22 -13.37
N ASP A 90 16.47 -1.89 -13.37
CA ASP A 90 17.37 -1.04 -14.17
C ASP A 90 18.31 -0.18 -13.32
N LEU A 91 18.01 0.05 -12.03
CA LEU A 91 18.82 0.93 -11.19
C LEU A 91 20.16 0.26 -10.81
N PRO A 92 21.29 1.00 -10.81
CA PRO A 92 22.57 0.46 -10.33
C PRO A 92 22.53 0.09 -8.84
N ALA A 93 23.23 -0.98 -8.47
CA ALA A 93 23.24 -1.50 -7.09
C ALA A 93 23.64 -0.46 -6.03
N ALA A 94 24.57 0.45 -6.37
CA ALA A 94 25.03 1.52 -5.49
C ALA A 94 23.91 2.50 -5.08
N LYS A 95 22.92 2.74 -5.95
CA LYS A 95 21.76 3.59 -5.67
C LYS A 95 20.57 2.79 -5.13
N LEU A 96 20.43 1.53 -5.56
CA LEU A 96 19.34 0.66 -5.15
C LEU A 96 19.42 0.25 -3.68
N ARG A 97 20.62 0.05 -3.13
CA ARG A 97 20.82 -0.33 -1.72
C ARG A 97 20.41 0.73 -0.70
N PRO A 98 20.83 2.01 -0.79
CA PRO A 98 20.35 3.04 0.14
C PRO A 98 18.85 3.27 -0.01
N LEU A 99 18.31 3.19 -1.23
CA LEU A 99 16.87 3.24 -1.46
C LEU A 99 16.15 2.11 -0.71
N ALA A 100 16.55 0.86 -0.91
CA ALA A 100 15.96 -0.29 -0.22
C ALA A 100 16.07 -0.15 1.31
N THR A 101 17.19 0.38 1.83
CA THR A 101 17.35 0.59 3.27
C THR A 101 16.37 1.64 3.80
N ALA A 102 16.24 2.79 3.11
CA ALA A 102 15.29 3.82 3.49
C ALA A 102 13.85 3.31 3.41
N SER A 103 13.48 2.60 2.34
CA SER A 103 12.16 2.01 2.17
C SER A 103 11.85 0.96 3.24
N ALA A 104 12.83 0.16 3.66
CA ALA A 104 12.67 -0.78 4.77
C ALA A 104 12.31 -0.06 6.08
N VAL A 105 13.08 0.97 6.45
CA VAL A 105 12.84 1.75 7.67
C VAL A 105 11.47 2.40 7.63
N LEU A 106 11.10 3.02 6.51
CA LEU A 106 9.79 3.66 6.35
C LEU A 106 8.64 2.65 6.46
N CYS A 107 8.74 1.51 5.80
CA CYS A 107 7.68 0.50 5.82
C CYS A 107 7.52 -0.14 7.20
N LEU A 108 8.62 -0.50 7.87
CA LEU A 108 8.58 -1.08 9.21
C LEU A 108 8.16 -0.06 10.27
N GLY A 109 8.63 1.18 10.18
CA GLY A 109 8.18 2.26 11.07
C GLY A 109 6.69 2.55 10.89
N ALA A 110 6.22 2.64 9.64
CA ALA A 110 4.81 2.84 9.33
C ALA A 110 3.95 1.64 9.78
N SER A 111 4.43 0.40 9.66
CA SER A 111 3.67 -0.77 10.12
C SER A 111 3.46 -0.75 11.63
N VAL A 112 4.49 -0.40 12.41
CA VAL A 112 4.38 -0.22 13.87
C VAL A 112 3.44 0.92 14.21
N LEU A 113 3.59 2.09 13.56
CA LEU A 113 2.71 3.24 13.80
C LEU A 113 1.24 2.90 13.53
N MET A 114 0.96 2.23 12.41
CA MET A 114 -0.40 1.80 12.07
C MET A 114 -0.94 0.78 13.06
N ALA A 115 -0.11 -0.19 13.50
CA ALA A 115 -0.52 -1.17 14.50
C ALA A 115 -0.89 -0.53 15.85
N LEU A 116 -0.24 0.59 16.21
CA LEU A 116 -0.52 1.32 17.45
C LEU A 116 -1.72 2.27 17.34
N ALA A 117 -1.88 2.95 16.20
CA ALA A 117 -2.93 3.96 16.02
C ALA A 117 -4.28 3.34 15.62
N TYR A 118 -4.29 2.51 14.57
CA TYR A 118 -5.50 1.92 13.99
C TYR A 118 -5.15 0.54 13.41
N PRO A 119 -5.28 -0.55 14.20
CA PRO A 119 -4.74 -1.87 13.87
C PRO A 119 -5.56 -2.60 12.79
N VAL A 120 -5.67 -1.99 11.61
CA VAL A 120 -6.21 -2.66 10.42
C VAL A 120 -5.17 -3.66 9.95
N LEU A 121 -5.40 -4.93 10.28
CA LEU A 121 -4.45 -6.03 10.08
C LEU A 121 -3.89 -6.06 8.66
N GLN A 122 -4.74 -5.87 7.64
CA GLN A 122 -4.32 -5.86 6.24
C GLN A 122 -3.25 -4.80 5.97
N THR A 123 -3.44 -3.55 6.40
CA THR A 123 -2.48 -2.46 6.16
C THR A 123 -1.16 -2.72 6.89
N VAL A 124 -1.23 -3.21 8.13
CA VAL A 124 -0.03 -3.57 8.91
C VAL A 124 0.76 -4.67 8.20
N LEU A 125 0.10 -5.72 7.73
CA LEU A 125 0.75 -6.84 7.03
C LEU A 125 1.38 -6.42 5.70
N ILE A 126 0.71 -5.57 4.91
CA ILE A 126 1.26 -5.06 3.65
C ILE A 126 2.59 -4.33 3.90
N LEU A 127 2.59 -3.39 4.86
CA LEU A 127 3.77 -2.61 5.21
C LEU A 127 4.88 -3.48 5.81
N LEU A 128 4.52 -4.42 6.69
CA LEU A 128 5.47 -5.34 7.29
C LEU A 128 6.14 -6.23 6.24
N LEU A 129 5.37 -6.88 5.36
CA LEU A 129 5.90 -7.78 4.34
C LEU A 129 6.76 -7.03 3.31
N ALA A 130 6.33 -5.84 2.86
CA ALA A 130 7.13 -5.01 1.98
C ALA A 130 8.44 -4.56 2.67
N GLY A 131 8.35 -4.14 3.94
CA GLY A 131 9.51 -3.76 4.76
C GLY A 131 10.51 -4.89 4.96
N LEU A 132 10.03 -6.12 5.18
CA LEU A 132 10.87 -7.31 5.25
C LEU A 132 11.55 -7.62 3.91
N GLY A 133 10.83 -7.47 2.79
CA GLY A 133 11.38 -7.60 1.44
C GLY A 133 12.52 -6.62 1.17
N PHE A 134 12.34 -5.36 1.53
CA PHE A 134 13.37 -4.33 1.42
C PHE A 134 14.55 -4.55 2.39
N SER A 135 14.28 -5.00 3.62
CA SER A 135 15.32 -5.33 4.61
C SER A 135 16.21 -6.47 4.11
N TRP A 136 15.58 -7.52 3.57
CA TRP A 136 16.28 -8.63 2.95
C TRP A 136 17.12 -8.17 1.75
N ALA A 137 16.57 -7.29 0.90
CA ALA A 137 17.31 -6.70 -0.22
C ALA A 137 18.56 -5.92 0.24
N ALA A 138 18.41 -5.10 1.28
CA ALA A 138 19.46 -4.20 1.75
C ALA A 138 20.61 -4.94 2.47
N TRP A 139 20.31 -6.01 3.21
CA TRP A 139 21.25 -6.64 4.14
C TRP A 139 21.66 -8.07 3.75
N GLY A 140 20.87 -8.79 2.96
CA GLY A 140 21.12 -10.19 2.58
C GLY A 140 22.35 -10.44 1.68
N GLY A 141 23.10 -9.40 1.32
CA GLY A 141 24.32 -9.49 0.50
C GLY A 141 25.59 -8.94 1.17
N ARG A 142 25.54 -8.59 2.46
CA ARG A 142 26.70 -8.01 3.18
C ARG A 142 27.67 -9.04 3.76
N GLY A 143 27.28 -10.32 3.83
CA GLY A 143 28.10 -11.39 4.44
C GLY A 143 28.91 -12.26 3.47
N GLU A 144 28.93 -11.94 2.17
CA GLU A 144 29.67 -12.70 1.14
C GLU A 144 30.96 -11.99 0.68
N THR A 145 31.71 -11.40 1.62
CA THR A 145 33.05 -10.85 1.36
C THR A 145 34.13 -11.77 1.86
#